data_AF-A0A3D3JS64-F1
#
_entry.id   AF-A0A3D3JS64-F1
#
_cell.length_a   1.000
_cell.length_b   1.000
_cell.length_c   1.000
_cell.angle_alpha   90.00
_cell.angle_beta   90.00
_cell.angle_gamma   90.00
#
_symmetry.space_group_name_H-M   'P 1'
#
loop_
_entity.id
_entity.type
_entity.pdbx_description
1 polymer ?
#
loop_
_entity_poly.entity_id
_entity_poly.type
_entity_poly.pdbx_seq_one_letter_code
_entity_poly.pdbx_strand_id
1 'polypeptide(L)'
;VHAGLHELAAKYDIPLTFTGHPCLLYFGFDHPEAPAIQTLWTVRMLTHGLLISSGFYPMWTHTDAHVDTYLEACDEVFAELADAIAANDIESRIGGPVKMTGLRRLA
;
A
#
# COMPACT_ATOMS: atom_id res chain seq x y z
N VAL A 1 -3.26 -3.07 -12.54
CA VAL A 1 -3.11 -2.99 -11.06
C VAL A 1 -2.48 -4.25 -10.46
N HIS A 2 -3.16 -5.41 -10.39
CA HIS A 2 -2.59 -6.62 -9.73
C HIS A 2 -1.20 -7.01 -10.24
N ALA A 3 -1.05 -7.21 -11.56
CA ALA A 3 0.24 -7.61 -12.15
C ALA A 3 1.34 -6.58 -11.87
N GLY A 4 1.08 -5.29 -12.10
CA GLY A 4 2.04 -4.22 -11.83
C GLY A 4 2.45 -4.12 -10.36
N LEU A 5 1.51 -4.24 -9.41
CA LEU A 5 1.85 -4.25 -7.99
C LEU A 5 2.66 -5.50 -7.60
N HIS A 6 2.36 -6.66 -8.19
CA HIS A 6 3.12 -7.88 -7.96
C HIS A 6 4.56 -7.74 -8.46
N GLU A 7 4.76 -7.14 -9.63
CA GLU A 7 6.10 -6.85 -10.19
C GLU A 7 6.87 -5.87 -9.31
N LEU A 8 6.24 -4.78 -8.85
CA LEU A 8 6.86 -3.81 -7.95
C LEU A 8 7.18 -4.41 -6.58
N ALA A 9 6.28 -5.22 -6.02
CA ALA A 9 6.54 -5.89 -4.75
C ALA A 9 7.73 -6.84 -4.85
N ALA A 10 7.84 -7.60 -5.96
CA ALA A 10 9.00 -8.45 -6.21
C ALA A 10 10.30 -7.65 -6.45
N LYS A 11 10.22 -6.49 -7.13
CA LYS A 11 11.35 -5.59 -7.38
C LYS A 11 11.98 -5.06 -6.09
N TYR A 12 11.16 -4.73 -5.10
CA TYR A 12 11.59 -4.11 -3.83
C TYR A 12 11.55 -5.03 -2.62
N ASP A 13 11.32 -6.33 -2.83
CA ASP A 13 11.18 -7.34 -1.77
C ASP A 13 10.13 -6.96 -0.70
N ILE A 14 9.03 -6.33 -1.14
CA ILE A 14 7.92 -5.98 -0.26
C ILE A 14 7.07 -7.25 -0.04
N PRO A 15 6.77 -7.65 1.21
CA PRO A 15 5.99 -8.86 1.51
C PRO A 15 4.49 -8.66 1.26
N LEU A 16 4.13 -8.11 0.09
CA LEU A 16 2.76 -7.79 -0.31
C LEU A 16 2.02 -9.07 -0.71
N THR A 17 0.82 -9.24 -0.16
CA THR A 17 -0.07 -10.36 -0.47
C THR A 17 -1.37 -9.86 -1.06
N PHE A 18 -1.97 -10.67 -1.93
CA PHE A 18 -3.22 -10.37 -2.61
C PHE A 18 -4.29 -11.39 -2.25
N THR A 19 -5.51 -10.93 -2.02
CA THR A 19 -6.69 -11.80 -1.87
C THR A 19 -7.89 -11.21 -2.61
N GLY A 20 -8.93 -12.02 -2.82
CA GLY A 20 -10.16 -11.61 -3.50
C GLY A 20 -10.18 -11.94 -4.99
N HIS A 21 -10.88 -11.12 -5.77
CA HIS A 21 -11.10 -11.33 -7.21
C HIS A 21 -10.58 -10.12 -7.99
N PRO A 22 -10.37 -10.21 -9.33
CA PRO A 22 -9.89 -9.06 -10.11
C PRO A 22 -10.78 -7.80 -10.01
N CYS A 23 -12.08 -7.96 -9.79
CA CYS A 23 -13.03 -6.86 -9.59
C CYS A 23 -13.11 -6.37 -8.13
N LEU A 24 -12.42 -7.03 -7.21
CA LEU A 24 -12.44 -6.78 -5.77
C LEU A 24 -11.15 -7.31 -5.15
N LEU A 25 -10.09 -6.52 -5.28
CA LEU A 25 -8.76 -6.91 -4.87
C LEU A 25 -8.45 -6.36 -3.49
N TYR A 26 -7.92 -7.18 -2.59
CA TYR A 26 -7.49 -6.76 -1.26
C TYR A 26 -5.97 -6.91 -1.12
N PHE A 27 -5.37 -5.97 -0.39
CA PHE A 27 -3.94 -5.89 -0.15
C PHE A 27 -3.63 -6.20 1.32
N GLY A 28 -2.72 -7.13 1.55
CA GLY A 28 -2.16 -7.44 2.87
C GLY A 28 -0.64 -7.47 2.84
N PHE A 29 -0.02 -7.57 4.02
CA PHE A 29 1.43 -7.73 4.14
C PHE A 29 1.74 -8.91 5.05
N ASP A 30 2.63 -9.79 4.64
CA ASP A 30 3.16 -10.87 5.49
C ASP A 30 4.34 -10.34 6.31
N HIS A 31 4.03 -9.49 7.29
CA HIS A 31 5.01 -8.85 8.15
C HIS A 31 4.40 -8.53 9.53
N PRO A 32 5.15 -8.63 10.64
CA PRO A 32 4.65 -8.28 11.98
C PRO A 32 4.09 -6.85 12.07
N GLU A 33 4.72 -5.92 11.36
CA GLU A 33 4.32 -4.50 11.27
C GLU A 33 3.39 -4.20 10.08
N ALA A 34 2.64 -5.18 9.57
CA ALA A 34 1.72 -4.99 8.45
C ALA A 34 0.78 -3.76 8.59
N PRO A 35 0.23 -3.43 9.77
CA PRO A 35 -0.55 -2.20 9.94
C PRO A 35 0.26 -0.92 9.71
N ALA A 36 1.51 -0.88 10.16
CA ALA A 36 2.40 0.27 9.99
C ALA A 36 2.82 0.41 8.52
N ILE A 37 3.20 -0.68 7.84
CA ILE A 37 3.52 -0.68 6.41
C ILE A 37 2.36 -0.11 5.60
N GLN A 38 1.14 -0.61 5.83
CA GLN A 38 -0.02 -0.12 5.10
C GLN A 38 -0.35 1.34 5.42
N THR A 39 -0.13 1.77 6.67
CA THR A 39 -0.33 3.17 7.06
C THR A 39 0.67 4.07 6.34
N LEU A 40 1.95 3.70 6.32
CA LEU A 40 3.00 4.44 5.64
C LEU A 40 2.72 4.51 4.13
N TRP A 41 2.37 3.38 3.52
CA TRP A 41 1.98 3.34 2.10
C TRP A 41 0.83 4.30 1.80
N THR A 42 -0.25 4.26 2.58
CA THR A 42 -1.37 5.19 2.41
C THR A 42 -0.94 6.65 2.58
N VAL A 43 -0.19 6.99 3.64
CA VAL A 43 0.24 8.37 3.90
C VAL A 43 1.13 8.91 2.78
N ARG A 44 2.03 8.08 2.23
CA ARG A 44 2.86 8.47 1.09
C ARG A 44 2.07 8.60 -0.19
N MET A 45 1.18 7.66 -0.51
CA MET A 45 0.32 7.80 -1.69
C MET A 45 -0.56 9.06 -1.67
N LEU A 46 -0.96 9.53 -0.48
CA LEU A 46 -1.66 10.81 -0.34
C LEU A 46 -0.81 12.01 -0.77
N THR A 47 0.52 11.98 -0.64
CA THR A 47 1.40 13.05 -1.15
C THR A 47 1.44 13.10 -2.67
N HIS A 48 1.09 11.99 -3.34
CA HIS A 48 0.87 11.91 -4.79
C HIS A 48 -0.58 12.21 -5.20
N GLY A 49 -1.44 12.61 -4.26
CA GLY A 49 -2.86 12.88 -4.52
C GLY A 49 -3.72 11.62 -4.69
N LEU A 50 -3.21 10.45 -4.33
CA LEU A 50 -3.88 9.16 -4.48
C LEU A 50 -4.34 8.62 -3.13
N LEU A 51 -5.65 8.61 -2.91
CA LEU A 51 -6.24 7.96 -1.74
C LEU A 51 -6.34 6.46 -1.97
N ILE A 52 -5.58 5.69 -1.19
CA ILE A 52 -5.59 4.22 -1.25
C ILE A 52 -5.95 3.64 0.12
N SER A 53 -6.47 2.42 0.10
CA SER A 53 -6.82 1.65 1.29
C SER A 53 -6.31 0.21 1.14
N SER A 54 -6.77 -0.71 1.98
CA SER A 54 -6.45 -2.14 1.91
C SER A 54 -7.13 -2.91 0.79
N GLY A 55 -7.60 -2.23 -0.24
CA GLY A 55 -8.16 -2.86 -1.42
C GLY A 55 -8.39 -1.88 -2.56
N PHE A 56 -8.61 -2.45 -3.75
CA PHE A 56 -8.88 -1.75 -4.98
C PHE A 56 -10.13 -2.34 -5.66
N TYR A 57 -11.02 -1.43 -6.04
CA TYR A 57 -12.35 -1.71 -6.55
C TYR A 57 -12.44 -1.01 -7.91
N PRO A 58 -12.06 -1.68 -9.01
CA PRO A 58 -12.10 -1.06 -10.33
C PRO A 58 -13.54 -0.63 -10.66
N MET A 59 -13.67 0.62 -11.04
CA MET A 59 -14.92 1.20 -11.55
C MET A 59 -14.81 1.44 -13.05
N TRP A 60 -15.95 1.47 -13.74
CA TRP A 60 -16.02 1.72 -15.19
C TRP A 60 -15.28 2.99 -15.65
N THR A 61 -15.15 3.98 -14.77
CA THR A 61 -14.48 5.25 -15.04
C THR A 61 -12.95 5.19 -14.93
N HIS A 62 -12.37 4.09 -14.46
CA HIS A 62 -10.92 3.93 -14.48
C HIS A 62 -10.41 3.75 -15.90
N THR A 63 -9.32 4.44 -16.21
CA THR A 63 -8.60 4.34 -17.47
C THR A 63 -7.23 3.74 -17.21
N ASP A 64 -6.55 3.30 -18.27
CA ASP A 64 -5.18 2.82 -18.17
C ASP A 64 -4.25 3.90 -17.61
N ALA A 65 -4.45 5.17 -17.99
CA ALA A 65 -3.69 6.30 -17.45
C ALA A 65 -3.82 6.46 -15.92
N HIS A 66 -4.99 6.16 -15.33
CA HIS A 66 -5.15 6.14 -13.87
C HIS A 66 -4.34 5.00 -13.23
N VAL A 67 -4.26 3.86 -13.90
CA VAL A 67 -3.48 2.70 -13.44
C VAL A 67 -2.00 2.99 -13.53
N ASP A 68 -1.54 3.60 -14.62
CA ASP A 68 -0.14 3.97 -14.83
C ASP A 68 0.31 4.98 -13.78
N THR A 69 -0.45 6.07 -13.59
CA THR A 69 -0.18 7.09 -12.55
C THR A 69 -0.09 6.44 -11.16
N TYR A 70 -0.98 5.49 -10.86
CA TYR A 70 -0.97 4.77 -9.59
C TYR A 70 0.28 3.90 -9.43
N LEU A 71 0.69 3.18 -10.47
CA LEU A 71 1.86 2.29 -10.42
C LEU A 71 3.17 3.07 -10.39
N GLU A 72 3.28 4.19 -11.08
CA GLU A 72 4.44 5.11 -11.01
C GLU A 72 4.62 5.64 -9.58
N ALA A 73 3.54 6.12 -8.95
CA ALA A 73 3.59 6.53 -7.54
C ALA A 73 3.94 5.35 -6.61
N CYS A 74 3.41 4.15 -6.87
CA CYS A 74 3.79 2.97 -6.08
C CYS A 74 5.26 2.60 -6.24
N ASP A 75 5.88 2.79 -7.41
CA ASP A 75 7.29 2.50 -7.64
C ASP A 75 8.18 3.35 -6.72
N GLU A 76 7.91 4.66 -6.65
CA GLU A 76 8.61 5.59 -5.76
C GLU A 76 8.39 5.24 -4.28
N VAL A 77 7.13 4.99 -3.89
CA VAL A 77 6.80 4.70 -2.49
C VAL A 77 7.32 3.33 -2.05
N PHE A 78 7.35 2.32 -2.92
CA PHE A 78 7.85 0.99 -2.57
C PHE A 78 9.35 0.99 -2.32
N ALA A 79 10.11 1.84 -3.01
CA ALA A 79 11.51 2.07 -2.68
C ALA A 79 11.66 2.57 -1.22
N GLU A 80 10.87 3.57 -0.82
CA GLU A 80 10.88 4.06 0.57
C GLU A 80 10.42 3.00 1.57
N LEU A 81 9.39 2.21 1.23
CA LEU A 81 8.92 1.12 2.09
C LEU A 81 10.00 0.06 2.31
N ALA A 82 10.73 -0.33 1.26
CA ALA A 82 11.82 -1.29 1.37
C ALA A 82 12.92 -0.76 2.30
N ASP A 83 13.31 0.51 2.13
CA ASP A 83 14.27 1.17 3.00
C ASP A 83 13.79 1.22 4.47
N ALA A 84 12.50 1.48 4.68
CA ALA A 84 11.90 1.56 6.02
C ALA A 84 11.81 0.20 6.72
N ILE A 85 11.48 -0.85 5.96
CA ILE A 85 11.45 -2.24 6.45
C ILE A 85 12.88 -2.68 6.80
N ALA A 86 13.85 -2.44 5.91
CA ALA A 86 15.25 -2.81 6.14
C ALA A 86 15.88 -2.06 7.33
N ALA A 87 15.52 -0.79 7.52
CA ALA A 87 15.98 0.03 8.65
C ALA A 87 15.18 -0.19 9.94
N ASN A 88 14.06 -0.92 9.89
CA ASN A 88 13.14 -1.16 11.01
C ASN A 88 12.68 0.16 11.69
N ASP A 89 12.31 1.16 10.87
CA ASP A 89 11.92 2.51 11.33
C ASP A 89 10.58 2.99 10.74
N ILE A 90 9.76 2.07 10.25
CA ILE A 90 8.47 2.30 9.55
C ILE A 90 7.58 3.28 10.31
N GLU A 91 7.31 3.01 11.60
CA GLU A 91 6.41 3.85 12.40
C GLU A 91 6.90 5.29 12.54
N SER A 92 8.22 5.48 12.66
CA SER A 92 8.82 6.81 12.79
C SER A 92 8.64 7.66 11.53
N ARG A 93 8.55 7.02 10.36
CA ARG A 93 8.37 7.68 9.05
C ARG A 93 6.92 8.07 8.75
N ILE A 94 5.95 7.52 9.48
CA ILE A 94 4.51 7.80 9.26
C ILE A 94 4.16 9.25 9.63
N GLY A 95 4.77 9.77 10.71
CA GLY A 95 4.45 11.12 11.22
C GLY A 95 3.09 11.23 11.91
N GLY A 96 2.51 10.09 12.34
CA GLY A 96 1.19 10.00 12.95
C GLY A 96 0.92 8.60 13.52
N PRO A 97 -0.27 8.35 14.09
CA PRO A 97 -0.60 7.04 14.65
C PRO A 97 -0.75 5.98 13.55
N VAL A 98 -0.33 4.75 13.87
CA VAL A 98 -0.58 3.58 13.02
C VAL A 98 -2.08 3.28 12.96
N LYS A 99 -2.58 2.85 11.79
CA LYS A 99 -3.98 2.46 11.62
C LYS A 99 -4.38 1.36 12.61
N MET A 100 -5.65 1.39 13.03
CA MET A 100 -6.22 0.30 13.81
C MET A 100 -6.74 -0.82 12.89
N THR A 101 -6.43 -2.07 13.20
CA THR A 101 -7.07 -3.22 12.55
C THR A 101 -8.46 -3.45 13.14
N GLY A 102 -9.46 -3.48 12.26
CA GLY A 102 -10.87 -3.67 12.61
C GLY A 102 -11.47 -2.47 13.36
N LEU A 103 -12.73 -2.61 13.77
CA LEU A 103 -13.36 -1.63 14.64
C LEU A 103 -12.96 -1.92 16.10
N ARG A 104 -12.34 -0.93 16.74
CA ARG A 104 -12.11 -0.94 18.19
C ARG A 104 -12.73 0.31 18.79
N ARG A 105 -13.37 0.17 19.95
CA ARG A 105 -13.86 1.33 20.70
C ARG A 105 -12.66 2.11 21.23
N LEU A 106 -12.74 3.44 21.19
CA LEU A 106 -11.82 4.29 21.95
C LEU A 106 -11.98 3.95 23.44
N ALA A 107 -10.86 3.65 24.10
CA ALA A 107 -10.80 3.42 25.53
C ALA A 107 -10.90 4.73 26.30
#